data_AF-A0AAD9D6V8-F1
#
_entry.id   AF-A0AAD9D6V8-F1
#
_cell.length_a   1.000
_cell.length_b   1.000
_cell.length_c   1.000
_cell.angle_alpha   90.00
_cell.angle_beta   90.00
_cell.angle_gamma   90.00
#
_symmetry.space_group_name_H-M   'P 1'
#
loop_
_entity.id
_entity.type
_entity.pdbx_description
1 polymer ?
#
loop_
_entity_poly.entity_id
_entity_poly.type
_entity_poly.pdbx_seq_one_letter_code
_entity_poly.pdbx_strand_id
1 'polypeptide(L)'
;MPKGQYNRSQTKKHVAASIPSIKDACQQFPNEESAIAFLVSHGILTAAEETDCVACGYHGCRRKSKATPKSLKCNKKDCGKSQSLVGHTLFANSKMPLHQILYIAVFFLFQSPAATVVSQLHCSSRTVNDFYQLFRKMIRAVLEADGAFKAEDQAGVAAATSDPDAEKKKVDEDDHKAVAIWRQMNNDSMWEAFLGCLKRVTYDSKEGFKVVKEAAAPVDAKEVAAATAAVAAATTAAAAAASAAATTGAAEGGEPPALPPIEDFIETGTEDIIGVAEAIIDINPNQKKKGGKRKAGEDGAEEVVNRQFMEESEQADNKRHKASTSIPSFMDVCCLVPDENSAIAFLTGHGVFPNPKEVICAHCGYKGFRHKGKKTPKYIKCNRCSKGQSLMKGTLFEKSRVPLHQALYMALFWLSMSSASTVIAQLGCSSATVTEFFGKFRAHAKKCLDASPNPALENRDPEQIEQQMKVHIPRYARKNEKAHNDHFSAAMWRDLNVNNLWEAFVQSLKTVKYNHDDAADKNIKNIWVKEDGTACCKYHGRLGGKGKEPPKQQPQQPSQQELEDIVAPALPIIEEATITNEVVDV
;
A
#
# COMPACT_ATOMS: atom_id res chain seq x y z
N MET A 1 5.47 -12.41 -45.53
CA MET A 1 4.95 -11.41 -44.58
C MET A 1 6.04 -11.12 -43.53
N PRO A 2 6.48 -9.87 -43.36
CA PRO A 2 7.52 -9.55 -42.39
C PRO A 2 6.94 -9.62 -40.97
N LYS A 3 7.64 -10.31 -40.06
CA LYS A 3 7.29 -10.38 -38.64
C LYS A 3 7.54 -9.01 -38.02
N GLY A 4 6.48 -8.21 -37.86
CA GLY A 4 6.54 -6.93 -37.18
C GLY A 4 7.05 -7.09 -35.75
N GLN A 5 8.16 -6.42 -35.43
CA GLN A 5 8.67 -6.34 -34.07
C GLN A 5 7.71 -5.53 -33.20
N TYR A 6 6.83 -6.22 -32.46
CA TYR A 6 5.90 -5.61 -31.54
C TYR A 6 6.64 -5.14 -30.29
N ASN A 7 6.87 -3.83 -30.16
CA ASN A 7 7.64 -3.23 -29.07
C ASN A 7 6.79 -3.13 -27.78
N ARG A 8 6.63 -4.27 -27.08
CA ARG A 8 5.79 -4.45 -25.88
C ARG A 8 6.20 -3.59 -24.66
N SER A 9 7.35 -2.93 -24.72
CA SER A 9 7.94 -2.17 -23.62
C SER A 9 7.48 -0.71 -23.53
N GLN A 10 6.93 -0.12 -24.60
CA GLN A 10 6.50 1.29 -24.59
C GLN A 10 5.08 1.50 -24.07
N THR A 11 4.15 0.57 -24.30
CA THR A 11 2.74 0.75 -23.92
C THR A 11 2.46 0.64 -22.41
N LYS A 12 3.36 0.04 -21.61
CA LYS A 12 3.14 -0.11 -20.15
C LYS A 12 3.53 1.12 -19.31
N LYS A 13 4.37 2.02 -19.83
CA LYS A 13 4.85 3.17 -19.03
C LYS A 13 3.84 4.32 -18.91
N HIS A 14 2.95 4.50 -19.89
CA HIS A 14 2.02 5.64 -19.90
C HIS A 14 0.78 5.42 -19.02
N VAL A 15 0.29 4.18 -18.91
CA VAL A 15 -0.92 3.82 -18.15
C VAL A 15 -0.81 4.14 -16.65
N ALA A 16 0.39 4.03 -16.08
CA ALA A 16 0.62 4.26 -14.65
C ALA A 16 0.74 5.74 -14.26
N ALA A 17 0.86 6.66 -15.24
CA ALA A 17 1.05 8.07 -14.94
C ALA A 17 -0.26 8.80 -14.61
N SER A 18 -1.43 8.22 -14.94
CA SER A 18 -2.72 8.89 -14.80
C SER A 18 -3.55 8.46 -13.58
N ILE A 19 -3.29 7.28 -13.02
CA ILE A 19 -3.94 6.83 -11.80
C ILE A 19 -3.05 7.25 -10.62
N PRO A 20 -3.57 7.97 -9.61
CA PRO A 20 -2.78 8.29 -8.44
C PRO A 20 -2.25 6.99 -7.83
N SER A 21 -0.97 6.95 -7.45
CA SER A 21 -0.47 5.80 -6.70
C SER A 21 -1.26 5.66 -5.41
N ILE A 22 -1.31 4.46 -4.82
CA ILE A 22 -2.06 4.30 -3.56
C ILE A 22 -1.47 5.22 -2.49
N LYS A 23 -0.15 5.41 -2.49
CA LYS A 23 0.50 6.38 -1.60
C LYS A 23 -0.01 7.81 -1.81
N ASP A 24 -0.12 8.25 -3.06
CA ASP A 24 -0.62 9.60 -3.37
C ASP A 24 -2.10 9.72 -2.99
N ALA A 25 -2.90 8.68 -3.22
CA ALA A 25 -4.30 8.62 -2.78
C ALA A 25 -4.41 8.73 -1.24
N CYS A 26 -3.59 8.00 -0.49
CA CYS A 26 -3.53 8.09 0.97
C CYS A 26 -3.19 9.50 1.44
N GLN A 27 -2.32 10.21 0.71
CA GLN A 27 -1.95 11.59 1.02
C GLN A 27 -3.01 12.61 0.61
N GLN A 28 -3.70 12.39 -0.50
CA GLN A 28 -4.74 13.29 -1.00
C GLN A 28 -6.01 13.23 -0.15
N PHE A 29 -6.39 12.06 0.34
CA PHE A 29 -7.61 11.89 1.14
C PHE A 29 -7.39 10.97 2.35
N PRO A 30 -6.52 11.35 3.30
CA PRO A 30 -6.17 10.53 4.47
C PRO A 30 -7.34 10.26 5.43
N ASN A 31 -8.42 11.04 5.32
CA ASN A 31 -9.59 10.94 6.16
C ASN A 31 -10.86 11.39 5.40
N GLU A 32 -12.00 11.22 6.06
CA GLU A 32 -13.30 11.53 5.49
C GLU A 32 -13.46 13.00 5.09
N GLU A 33 -12.94 13.94 5.88
CA GLU A 33 -13.04 15.37 5.59
C GLU A 33 -12.26 15.75 4.33
N SER A 34 -11.07 15.18 4.17
CA SER A 34 -10.20 15.37 3.00
C SER A 34 -10.82 14.76 1.74
N ALA A 35 -11.42 13.58 1.85
CA ALA A 35 -12.17 12.97 0.74
C ALA A 35 -13.37 13.83 0.31
N ILE A 36 -14.12 14.40 1.26
CA ILE A 36 -15.22 15.31 0.93
C ILE A 36 -14.70 16.57 0.26
N ALA A 37 -13.64 17.19 0.80
CA ALA A 37 -13.04 18.39 0.20
C ALA A 37 -12.56 18.12 -1.23
N PHE A 38 -11.92 16.97 -1.45
CA PHE A 38 -11.51 16.50 -2.77
C PHE A 38 -12.70 16.33 -3.72
N LEU A 39 -13.79 15.68 -3.29
CA LEU A 39 -14.96 15.50 -4.16
C LEU A 39 -15.69 16.82 -4.46
N VAL A 40 -15.68 17.77 -3.53
CA VAL A 40 -16.21 19.13 -3.75
C VAL A 40 -15.35 19.88 -4.76
N SER A 41 -14.01 19.81 -4.65
CA SER A 41 -13.12 20.50 -5.59
C SER A 41 -13.22 19.98 -7.03
N HIS A 42 -13.67 18.72 -7.20
CA HIS A 42 -13.93 18.12 -8.52
C HIS A 42 -15.39 18.27 -8.98
N GLY A 43 -16.23 18.98 -8.23
CA GLY A 43 -17.63 19.22 -8.56
C GLY A 43 -18.50 17.96 -8.54
N ILE A 44 -18.05 16.89 -7.86
CA ILE A 44 -18.82 15.65 -7.67
C ILE A 44 -19.82 15.82 -6.51
N LEU A 45 -19.40 16.56 -5.48
CA LEU A 45 -20.27 17.01 -4.39
C LEU A 45 -20.46 18.52 -4.48
N THR A 46 -21.65 19.01 -4.18
CA THR A 46 -21.93 20.45 -4.07
C THR A 46 -21.26 21.01 -2.83
N ALA A 47 -20.64 22.19 -2.91
CA ALA A 47 -20.11 22.85 -1.73
C ALA A 47 -21.25 23.17 -0.74
N ALA A 48 -20.98 23.06 0.56
CA ALA A 48 -21.99 23.29 1.60
C ALA A 48 -22.61 24.69 1.51
N GLU A 49 -21.79 25.67 1.14
CA GLU A 49 -22.16 27.08 0.98
C GLU A 49 -23.08 27.31 -0.22
N GLU A 50 -22.90 26.53 -1.28
CA GLU A 50 -23.69 26.61 -2.52
C GLU A 50 -25.00 25.80 -2.45
N THR A 51 -25.18 25.00 -1.40
CA THR A 51 -26.32 24.09 -1.33
C THR A 51 -27.54 24.78 -0.74
N ASP A 52 -28.62 24.83 -1.53
CA ASP A 52 -29.92 25.28 -1.04
C ASP A 52 -30.57 24.24 -0.11
N CYS A 53 -31.24 24.73 0.93
CA CYS A 53 -31.98 23.87 1.82
C CYS A 53 -33.24 23.33 1.14
N VAL A 54 -33.33 22.01 0.95
CA VAL A 54 -34.47 21.32 0.27
C VAL A 54 -35.82 21.65 0.92
N ALA A 55 -35.83 22.00 2.21
CA ALA A 55 -37.05 22.25 2.96
C ALA A 55 -37.54 23.70 2.96
N CYS A 56 -36.66 24.68 2.78
CA CYS A 56 -37.04 26.10 2.92
C CYS A 56 -36.45 27.03 1.84
N GLY A 57 -35.66 26.50 0.90
CA GLY A 57 -35.03 27.26 -0.17
C GLY A 57 -33.93 28.23 0.27
N TYR A 58 -33.54 28.22 1.55
CA TYR A 58 -32.48 29.11 2.05
C TYR A 58 -31.12 28.71 1.48
N HIS A 59 -30.41 29.67 0.88
CA HIS A 59 -29.07 29.50 0.34
C HIS A 59 -28.02 29.51 1.47
N GLY A 60 -27.19 28.48 1.53
CA GLY A 60 -26.15 28.32 2.53
C GLY A 60 -26.54 27.38 3.67
N CYS A 61 -25.99 26.17 3.63
CA CYS A 61 -26.04 25.21 4.72
C CYS A 61 -24.66 25.07 5.38
N ARG A 62 -24.62 24.79 6.69
CA ARG A 62 -23.36 24.47 7.39
C ARG A 62 -23.23 22.96 7.60
N ARG A 63 -22.01 22.45 7.69
CA ARG A 63 -21.79 21.06 8.14
C ARG A 63 -22.27 20.91 9.58
N LYS A 64 -23.02 19.83 9.85
CA LYS A 64 -23.70 19.63 11.14
C LYS A 64 -22.74 19.39 12.29
N SER A 65 -21.70 18.57 12.08
CA SER A 65 -20.64 18.27 13.04
C SER A 65 -19.50 17.48 12.39
N LYS A 66 -18.33 17.44 13.05
CA LYS A 66 -17.22 16.52 12.68
C LYS A 66 -17.64 15.04 12.73
N ALA A 67 -18.59 14.68 13.59
CA ALA A 67 -19.09 13.31 13.74
C ALA A 67 -20.00 12.86 12.58
N THR A 68 -20.61 13.79 11.85
CA THR A 68 -21.50 13.49 10.71
C THR A 68 -21.12 14.33 9.49
N PRO A 69 -19.91 14.12 8.93
CA PRO A 69 -19.34 15.02 7.92
C PRO A 69 -20.14 15.03 6.60
N LYS A 70 -20.94 13.99 6.36
CA LYS A 70 -21.86 13.86 5.21
C LYS A 70 -23.20 14.60 5.41
N SER A 71 -23.46 15.22 6.56
CA SER A 71 -24.73 15.91 6.83
C SER A 71 -24.54 17.41 6.90
N LEU A 72 -25.38 18.12 6.15
CA LEU A 72 -25.55 19.56 6.19
C LEU A 72 -26.75 19.91 7.06
N LYS A 73 -26.66 20.99 7.83
CA LYS A 73 -27.75 21.59 8.60
C LYS A 73 -28.03 22.99 8.05
N CYS A 74 -29.30 23.27 7.78
CA CYS A 74 -29.71 24.61 7.34
C CYS A 74 -29.35 25.67 8.40
N ASN A 75 -28.82 26.81 7.94
CA ASN A 75 -28.45 27.94 8.80
C ASN A 75 -29.65 28.78 9.24
N LYS A 76 -30.78 28.71 8.53
CA LYS A 76 -32.02 29.41 8.91
C LYS A 76 -32.52 28.87 10.26
N LYS A 77 -32.62 29.78 11.26
CA LYS A 77 -32.97 29.46 12.65
C LYS A 77 -34.25 28.63 12.77
N ASP A 78 -35.27 28.95 11.98
CA ASP A 78 -36.59 28.30 12.04
C ASP A 78 -36.65 26.96 11.28
N CYS A 79 -35.69 26.70 10.38
CA CYS A 79 -35.69 25.47 9.60
C CYS A 79 -34.93 24.37 10.36
N GLY A 80 -33.63 24.58 10.60
CA GLY A 80 -32.75 23.63 11.27
C GLY A 80 -32.69 22.21 10.67
N LYS A 81 -33.36 21.94 9.54
CA LYS A 81 -33.45 20.61 8.93
C LYS A 81 -32.08 20.18 8.44
N SER A 82 -31.82 18.88 8.60
CA SER A 82 -30.58 18.25 8.13
C SER A 82 -30.83 17.64 6.76
N GLN A 83 -29.87 17.78 5.84
CA GLN A 83 -29.85 17.11 4.54
C GLN A 83 -28.52 16.39 4.34
N SER A 84 -28.53 15.36 3.49
CA SER A 84 -27.32 14.60 3.17
C SER A 84 -26.57 15.27 2.02
N LEU A 85 -25.27 15.52 2.20
CA LEU A 85 -24.37 16.02 1.16
C LEU A 85 -24.29 15.05 -0.03
N VAL A 86 -24.46 13.76 0.23
CA VAL A 86 -24.35 12.69 -0.77
C VAL A 86 -25.69 12.26 -1.37
N GLY A 87 -26.80 12.91 -0.98
CA GLY A 87 -28.17 12.43 -1.27
C GLY A 87 -28.51 12.23 -2.74
N HIS A 88 -27.90 13.00 -3.64
CA HIS A 88 -28.15 12.93 -5.09
C HIS A 88 -26.96 12.32 -5.87
N THR A 89 -26.11 11.58 -5.18
CA THR A 89 -24.87 11.04 -5.74
C THR A 89 -24.88 9.53 -5.69
N LEU A 90 -23.93 8.89 -6.37
CA LEU A 90 -23.66 7.46 -6.25
C LEU A 90 -23.49 6.99 -4.79
N PHE A 91 -23.08 7.88 -3.88
CA PHE A 91 -22.75 7.56 -2.49
C PHE A 91 -23.96 7.64 -1.53
N ALA A 92 -25.16 8.00 -2.02
CA ALA A 92 -26.34 8.29 -1.19
C ALA A 92 -26.68 7.17 -0.18
N ASN A 93 -26.55 5.91 -0.60
CA ASN A 93 -26.91 4.75 0.20
C ASN A 93 -25.71 4.08 0.89
N SER A 94 -24.52 4.67 0.78
CA SER A 94 -23.31 4.09 1.34
C SER A 94 -23.10 4.48 2.80
N LYS A 95 -23.06 3.47 3.66
CA LYS A 95 -22.60 3.60 5.05
C LYS A 95 -21.08 3.69 5.15
N MET A 96 -20.35 3.29 4.12
CA MET A 96 -18.89 3.29 4.10
C MET A 96 -18.35 4.74 4.02
N PRO A 97 -17.27 5.08 4.75
CA PRO A 97 -16.58 6.36 4.59
C PRO A 97 -16.15 6.61 3.14
N LEU A 98 -16.34 7.83 2.62
CA LEU A 98 -16.01 8.23 1.26
C LEU A 98 -14.54 7.98 0.92
N HIS A 99 -13.61 8.24 1.84
CA HIS A 99 -12.18 7.98 1.60
C HIS A 99 -11.90 6.50 1.30
N GLN A 100 -12.58 5.57 1.98
CA GLN A 100 -12.47 4.13 1.70
C GLN A 100 -13.07 3.76 0.34
N ILE A 101 -14.20 4.36 -0.03
CA ILE A 101 -14.81 4.12 -1.36
C ILE A 101 -13.86 4.59 -2.46
N LEU A 102 -13.19 5.74 -2.27
CA LEU A 102 -12.20 6.24 -3.22
C LEU A 102 -10.97 5.33 -3.30
N TYR A 103 -10.52 4.71 -2.19
CA TYR A 103 -9.49 3.68 -2.28
C TYR A 103 -9.96 2.47 -3.08
N ILE A 104 -11.17 1.96 -2.84
CA ILE A 104 -11.73 0.85 -3.64
C ILE A 104 -11.77 1.24 -5.13
N ALA A 105 -12.11 2.49 -5.46
CA ALA A 105 -12.07 3.00 -6.84
C ALA A 105 -10.64 2.99 -7.42
N VAL A 106 -9.64 3.45 -6.67
CA VAL A 106 -8.23 3.38 -7.09
C VAL A 106 -7.80 1.93 -7.33
N PHE A 107 -8.12 1.00 -6.42
CA PHE A 107 -7.84 -0.43 -6.60
C PHE A 107 -8.56 -1.04 -7.82
N PHE A 108 -9.82 -0.65 -8.03
CA PHE A 108 -10.61 -1.04 -9.20
C PHE A 108 -9.93 -0.56 -10.49
N LEU A 109 -9.45 0.68 -10.53
CA LEU A 109 -8.71 1.24 -11.66
C LEU A 109 -7.38 0.51 -11.90
N PHE A 110 -6.70 0.05 -10.84
CA PHE A 110 -5.53 -0.84 -10.97
C PHE A 110 -5.87 -2.30 -11.35
N GLN A 111 -7.14 -2.64 -11.53
CA GLN A 111 -7.60 -4.02 -11.78
C GLN A 111 -7.17 -4.99 -10.67
N SER A 112 -7.12 -4.50 -9.43
CA SER A 112 -6.74 -5.31 -8.29
C SER A 112 -7.86 -6.32 -8.00
N PRO A 113 -7.54 -7.61 -7.77
CA PRO A 113 -8.55 -8.60 -7.38
C PRO A 113 -9.29 -8.19 -6.12
N ALA A 114 -10.59 -8.46 -6.04
CA ALA A 114 -11.42 -8.10 -4.88
C ALA A 114 -10.84 -8.69 -3.57
N ALA A 115 -10.32 -9.91 -3.60
CA ALA A 115 -9.66 -10.55 -2.45
C ALA A 115 -8.44 -9.75 -1.93
N THR A 116 -7.69 -9.11 -2.84
CA THR A 116 -6.59 -8.21 -2.44
C THR A 116 -7.14 -6.96 -1.76
N VAL A 117 -8.20 -6.34 -2.31
CA VAL A 117 -8.78 -5.14 -1.71
C VAL A 117 -9.39 -5.42 -0.34
N VAL A 118 -10.04 -6.58 -0.18
CA VAL A 118 -10.55 -7.08 1.10
C VAL A 118 -9.45 -7.15 2.14
N SER A 119 -8.30 -7.75 1.80
CA SER A 119 -7.17 -7.86 2.73
C SER A 119 -6.45 -6.55 2.98
N GLN A 120 -6.42 -5.63 2.01
CA GLN A 120 -5.74 -4.34 2.16
C GLN A 120 -6.58 -3.30 2.90
N LEU A 121 -7.92 -3.33 2.77
CA LEU A 121 -8.82 -2.32 3.34
C LEU A 121 -9.69 -2.83 4.49
N HIS A 122 -9.55 -4.11 4.88
CA HIS A 122 -10.38 -4.76 5.91
C HIS A 122 -11.89 -4.58 5.69
N CYS A 123 -12.28 -4.57 4.42
CA CYS A 123 -13.67 -4.46 4.00
C CYS A 123 -14.23 -5.85 3.71
N SER A 124 -15.53 -6.06 3.92
CA SER A 124 -16.15 -7.34 3.56
C SER A 124 -16.03 -7.59 2.05
N SER A 125 -15.85 -8.87 1.66
CA SER A 125 -15.82 -9.28 0.24
C SER A 125 -17.08 -8.83 -0.51
N ARG A 126 -18.23 -8.90 0.14
CA ARG A 126 -19.50 -8.42 -0.41
C ARG A 126 -19.43 -6.92 -0.73
N THR A 127 -18.98 -6.09 0.21
CA THR A 127 -18.87 -4.64 0.03
C THR A 127 -17.95 -4.29 -1.15
N VAL A 128 -16.77 -4.92 -1.24
CA VAL A 128 -15.84 -4.66 -2.35
C VAL A 128 -16.45 -5.04 -3.70
N ASN A 129 -17.08 -6.22 -3.79
CA ASN A 129 -17.72 -6.67 -5.03
C ASN A 129 -18.92 -5.78 -5.42
N ASP A 130 -19.73 -5.36 -4.44
CA ASP A 130 -20.85 -4.45 -4.67
C ASP A 130 -20.35 -3.12 -5.27
N PHE A 131 -19.27 -2.53 -4.74
CA PHE A 131 -18.67 -1.32 -5.32
C PHE A 131 -18.05 -1.56 -6.69
N TYR A 132 -17.37 -2.68 -6.92
CA TYR A 132 -16.83 -3.01 -8.24
C TYR A 132 -17.93 -3.11 -9.29
N GLN A 133 -19.06 -3.74 -8.95
CA GLN A 133 -20.21 -3.81 -9.83
C GLN A 133 -20.86 -2.44 -10.02
N LEU A 134 -20.97 -1.65 -8.96
CA LEU A 134 -21.48 -0.28 -9.02
C LEU A 134 -20.65 0.58 -9.99
N PHE A 135 -19.32 0.48 -9.93
CA PHE A 135 -18.41 1.21 -10.83
C PHE A 135 -18.51 0.74 -12.29
N ARG A 136 -18.67 -0.56 -12.54
CA ARG A 136 -18.88 -1.08 -13.90
C ARG A 136 -20.18 -0.55 -14.50
N LYS A 137 -21.28 -0.63 -13.76
CA LYS A 137 -22.59 -0.13 -14.18
C LYS A 137 -22.58 1.37 -14.43
N MET A 138 -21.89 2.13 -13.57
CA MET A 138 -21.67 3.56 -13.77
C MET A 138 -20.95 3.85 -15.10
N ILE A 139 -19.83 3.16 -15.36
CA ILE A 139 -19.05 3.32 -16.59
C ILE A 139 -19.88 2.94 -17.83
N ARG A 140 -20.61 1.82 -17.76
CA ARG A 140 -21.52 1.39 -18.83
C ARG A 140 -22.58 2.43 -19.13
N ALA A 141 -23.27 2.93 -18.11
CA ALA A 141 -24.32 3.94 -18.28
C ALA A 141 -23.78 5.21 -18.96
N VAL A 142 -22.57 5.66 -18.59
CA VAL A 142 -21.90 6.80 -19.23
C VAL A 142 -21.59 6.50 -20.70
N LEU A 143 -21.02 5.33 -21.01
CA LEU A 143 -20.73 4.97 -22.40
C LEU A 143 -21.99 4.81 -23.27
N GLU A 144 -23.08 4.29 -22.71
CA GLU A 144 -24.38 4.19 -23.39
C GLU A 144 -24.95 5.58 -23.68
N ALA A 145 -24.87 6.51 -22.71
CA ALA A 145 -25.29 7.89 -22.88
C ALA A 145 -24.45 8.64 -23.93
N ASP A 146 -23.17 8.29 -24.06
CA ASP A 146 -22.23 8.84 -25.06
C ASP A 146 -22.36 8.14 -26.43
N GLY A 147 -23.15 7.07 -26.53
CA GLY A 147 -23.29 6.26 -27.76
C GLY A 147 -22.04 5.45 -28.12
N ALA A 148 -21.05 5.40 -27.23
CA ALA A 148 -19.80 4.65 -27.38
C ALA A 148 -19.96 3.16 -27.05
N PHE A 149 -21.04 2.80 -26.35
CA PHE A 149 -21.43 1.43 -26.09
C PHE A 149 -22.87 1.22 -26.58
N LYS A 150 -23.03 0.35 -27.58
CA LYS A 150 -24.35 -0.11 -28.02
C LYS A 150 -24.52 -1.51 -27.46
N ALA A 151 -25.53 -1.72 -26.63
CA ALA A 151 -25.94 -3.08 -26.31
C ALA A 151 -26.31 -3.74 -27.65
N GLU A 152 -25.52 -4.73 -28.09
CA GLU A 152 -25.83 -5.50 -29.30
C GLU A 152 -27.29 -5.92 -29.22
N ASP A 153 -28.07 -5.60 -30.27
CA ASP A 153 -29.54 -5.63 -30.29
C ASP A 153 -30.11 -6.84 -29.54
N GLN A 154 -30.42 -6.62 -28.26
CA GLN A 154 -30.90 -7.67 -27.33
C GLN A 154 -32.28 -8.20 -27.73
N ALA A 155 -32.95 -7.52 -28.66
CA ALA A 155 -34.25 -7.86 -29.19
C ALA A 155 -34.31 -9.21 -29.93
N GLY A 156 -33.18 -9.74 -30.40
CA GLY A 156 -33.16 -11.01 -31.15
C GLY A 156 -32.99 -12.29 -30.31
N VAL A 157 -32.49 -12.19 -29.07
CA VAL A 157 -32.05 -13.37 -28.28
C VAL A 157 -32.86 -13.58 -27.00
N ALA A 158 -33.60 -12.57 -26.53
CA ALA A 158 -34.36 -12.65 -25.29
C ALA A 158 -35.52 -13.68 -25.30
N ALA A 159 -35.91 -14.20 -26.47
CA ALA A 159 -37.04 -15.11 -26.59
C ALA A 159 -36.71 -16.59 -26.27
N ALA A 160 -35.43 -16.99 -26.15
CA ALA A 160 -35.06 -18.42 -26.21
C ALA A 160 -34.49 -19.04 -24.91
N THR A 161 -34.14 -18.26 -23.89
CA THR A 161 -33.53 -18.81 -22.66
C THR A 161 -34.22 -18.24 -21.42
N SER A 162 -35.05 -19.05 -20.75
CA SER A 162 -35.73 -18.72 -19.50
C SER A 162 -34.85 -18.88 -18.25
N ASP A 163 -33.52 -18.86 -18.40
CA ASP A 163 -32.58 -19.06 -17.30
C ASP A 163 -32.10 -17.70 -16.73
N PRO A 164 -32.55 -17.30 -15.53
CA PRO A 164 -32.16 -16.03 -14.92
C PRO A 164 -30.66 -15.94 -14.61
N ASP A 165 -29.97 -17.07 -14.42
CA ASP A 165 -28.53 -17.08 -14.17
C ASP A 165 -27.72 -16.79 -15.44
N ALA A 166 -28.22 -17.24 -16.60
CA ALA A 166 -27.64 -16.92 -17.90
C ALA A 166 -27.77 -15.41 -18.21
N GLU A 167 -28.91 -14.80 -17.88
CA GLU A 167 -29.12 -13.36 -18.04
C GLU A 167 -28.16 -12.55 -17.16
N LYS A 168 -28.04 -12.89 -15.87
CA LYS A 168 -27.11 -12.24 -14.95
C LYS A 168 -25.66 -12.33 -15.43
N LYS A 169 -25.23 -13.52 -15.88
CA LYS A 169 -23.87 -13.74 -16.41
C LYS A 169 -23.60 -12.89 -17.65
N LYS A 170 -24.58 -12.75 -18.55
CA LYS A 170 -24.46 -11.89 -19.74
C LYS A 170 -24.34 -10.42 -19.36
N VAL A 171 -25.15 -9.95 -18.41
CA VAL A 171 -25.06 -8.57 -17.90
C VAL A 171 -23.69 -8.29 -17.31
N ASP A 172 -23.16 -9.20 -16.48
CA ASP A 172 -21.82 -9.08 -15.91
C ASP A 172 -20.73 -9.04 -17.02
N GLU A 173 -20.88 -9.85 -18.09
CA GLU A 173 -19.95 -9.84 -19.22
C GLU A 173 -19.98 -8.53 -20.01
N ASP A 174 -21.17 -7.98 -20.27
CA ASP A 174 -21.34 -6.68 -20.92
C ASP A 174 -20.73 -5.54 -20.09
N ASP A 175 -20.93 -5.58 -18.77
CA ASP A 175 -20.34 -4.63 -17.82
C ASP A 175 -18.80 -4.70 -17.85
N HIS A 176 -18.23 -5.90 -17.97
CA HIS A 176 -16.79 -6.09 -18.17
C HIS A 176 -16.29 -5.56 -19.52
N LYS A 177 -17.04 -5.78 -20.61
CA LYS A 177 -16.73 -5.25 -21.96
C LYS A 177 -16.75 -3.72 -21.97
N ALA A 178 -17.75 -3.11 -21.33
CA ALA A 178 -17.87 -1.65 -21.20
C ALA A 178 -16.64 -1.06 -20.51
N VAL A 179 -16.18 -1.66 -19.40
CA VAL A 179 -14.95 -1.20 -18.72
C VAL A 179 -13.70 -1.36 -19.58
N ALA A 180 -13.59 -2.43 -20.37
CA ALA A 180 -12.45 -2.61 -21.28
C ALA A 180 -12.41 -1.50 -22.36
N ILE A 181 -13.55 -1.20 -22.98
CA ILE A 181 -13.69 -0.12 -23.96
C ILE A 181 -13.36 1.24 -23.33
N TRP A 182 -13.96 1.54 -22.17
CA TRP A 182 -13.72 2.79 -21.45
C TRP A 182 -12.25 3.00 -21.10
N ARG A 183 -11.54 1.95 -20.67
CA ARG A 183 -10.09 2.02 -20.38
C ARG A 183 -9.26 2.27 -21.63
N GLN A 184 -9.63 1.66 -22.75
CA GLN A 184 -8.94 1.88 -24.01
C GLN A 184 -9.09 3.34 -24.46
N MET A 185 -10.27 3.93 -24.29
CA MET A 185 -10.54 5.34 -24.62
C MET A 185 -9.82 6.32 -23.68
N ASN A 186 -9.65 5.97 -22.40
CA ASN A 186 -9.17 6.89 -21.37
C ASN A 186 -7.79 6.49 -20.78
N ASN A 187 -6.98 5.76 -21.54
CA ASN A 187 -5.75 5.14 -21.04
C ASN A 187 -4.77 6.13 -20.38
N ASP A 188 -4.71 7.36 -20.89
CA ASP A 188 -3.78 8.41 -20.44
C ASP A 188 -4.37 9.31 -19.33
N SER A 189 -5.64 9.15 -18.98
CA SER A 189 -6.36 10.00 -18.03
C SER A 189 -7.42 9.24 -17.24
N MET A 190 -7.13 7.99 -16.86
CA MET A 190 -8.14 7.08 -16.29
C MET A 190 -8.74 7.63 -14.99
N TRP A 191 -7.94 8.24 -14.12
CA TRP A 191 -8.47 8.83 -12.88
C TRP A 191 -9.43 9.98 -13.16
N GLU A 192 -9.00 10.96 -13.97
CA GLU A 192 -9.84 12.11 -14.34
C GLU A 192 -11.11 11.69 -15.09
N ALA A 193 -11.01 10.73 -16.01
CA ALA A 193 -12.16 10.18 -16.69
C ALA A 193 -13.12 9.48 -15.71
N PHE A 194 -12.60 8.81 -14.68
CA PHE A 194 -13.41 8.13 -13.68
C PHE A 194 -14.13 9.15 -12.78
N LEU A 195 -13.46 10.22 -12.38
CA LEU A 195 -14.07 11.36 -11.68
C LEU A 195 -15.15 12.02 -12.54
N GLY A 196 -14.91 12.15 -13.86
CA GLY A 196 -15.92 12.60 -14.83
C GLY A 196 -17.16 11.70 -14.86
N CYS A 197 -16.98 10.37 -14.82
CA CYS A 197 -18.10 9.43 -14.69
C CYS A 197 -18.87 9.65 -13.37
N LEU A 198 -18.16 9.81 -12.24
CA LEU A 198 -18.80 10.10 -10.95
C LEU A 198 -19.61 11.39 -10.97
N LYS A 199 -19.11 12.44 -11.62
CA LYS A 199 -19.79 13.74 -11.75
C LYS A 199 -21.08 13.64 -12.57
N ARG A 200 -21.07 12.82 -13.63
CA ARG A 200 -22.19 12.69 -14.58
C ARG A 200 -23.29 11.74 -14.12
N VAL A 201 -23.04 10.94 -13.08
CA VAL A 201 -23.95 9.87 -12.67
C VAL A 201 -24.57 10.16 -11.31
N THR A 202 -25.90 10.21 -11.30
CA THR A 202 -26.71 10.29 -10.08
C THR A 202 -27.40 8.95 -9.84
N TYR A 203 -27.67 8.62 -8.58
CA TYR A 203 -28.33 7.38 -8.21
C TYR A 203 -29.67 7.68 -7.54
N ASP A 204 -30.73 7.10 -8.09
CA ASP A 204 -32.08 7.10 -7.51
C ASP A 204 -32.43 5.66 -7.10
N SER A 205 -32.96 5.47 -5.89
CA SER A 205 -33.29 4.13 -5.40
C SER A 205 -34.44 3.45 -6.15
N LYS A 206 -35.28 4.22 -6.84
CA LYS A 206 -36.42 3.72 -7.63
C LYS A 206 -36.06 3.55 -9.09
N GLU A 207 -35.34 4.52 -9.66
CA GLU A 207 -35.05 4.57 -11.10
C GLU A 207 -33.65 4.05 -11.46
N GLY A 208 -32.79 3.81 -10.47
CA GLY A 208 -31.42 3.36 -10.68
C GLY A 208 -30.50 4.49 -11.10
N PHE A 209 -29.55 4.19 -11.99
CA PHE A 209 -28.57 5.15 -12.48
C PHE A 209 -29.18 6.12 -13.47
N LYS A 210 -29.04 7.42 -13.19
CA LYS A 210 -29.39 8.49 -14.13
C LYS A 210 -28.11 9.21 -14.55
N VAL A 211 -27.81 9.13 -15.85
CA VAL A 211 -26.74 9.95 -16.44
C VAL A 211 -27.30 11.34 -16.67
N VAL A 212 -26.81 12.30 -15.92
CA VAL A 212 -27.07 13.71 -16.18
C VAL A 212 -26.27 14.05 -17.42
N LYS A 213 -26.97 14.31 -18.53
CA LYS A 213 -26.36 15.02 -19.65
C LYS A 213 -25.98 16.37 -19.08
N GLU A 214 -24.68 16.57 -18.88
CA GLU A 214 -24.15 17.89 -18.63
C GLU A 214 -24.72 18.73 -19.78
N ALA A 215 -25.65 19.63 -19.45
CA ALA A 215 -26.10 20.59 -20.44
C ALA A 215 -24.79 21.21 -20.90
N ALA A 216 -24.45 21.04 -22.17
CA ALA A 216 -23.40 21.82 -22.78
C ALA A 216 -23.91 23.25 -22.68
N ALA A 217 -23.73 23.88 -21.52
CA ALA A 217 -23.73 25.32 -21.42
C ALA A 217 -22.77 25.71 -22.54
N PRO A 218 -23.19 26.55 -23.51
CA PRO A 218 -22.27 27.08 -24.47
C PRO A 218 -21.26 27.87 -23.66
N VAL A 219 -20.19 27.20 -23.25
CA VAL A 219 -19.10 27.82 -22.52
C VAL A 219 -18.45 28.66 -23.60
N ASP A 220 -18.72 29.97 -23.56
CA ASP A 220 -18.11 30.89 -24.50
C ASP A 220 -16.60 30.63 -24.41
N ALA A 221 -16.00 30.19 -25.52
CA ALA A 221 -14.59 29.84 -25.58
C ALA A 221 -13.71 31.00 -25.06
N LYS A 222 -14.24 32.23 -25.09
CA LYS A 222 -13.64 33.43 -24.52
C LYS A 222 -13.62 33.46 -23.00
N GLU A 223 -14.67 32.98 -22.31
CA GLU A 223 -14.70 32.89 -20.84
C GLU A 223 -13.77 31.78 -20.32
N VAL A 224 -13.71 30.64 -21.01
CA VAL A 224 -12.77 29.55 -20.64
C VAL A 224 -11.32 30.00 -20.83
N ALA A 225 -11.02 30.68 -21.95
CA ALA A 225 -9.70 31.25 -22.19
C ALA A 225 -9.33 32.31 -21.14
N ALA A 226 -10.28 33.17 -20.75
CA ALA A 226 -10.06 34.18 -19.72
C ALA A 226 -9.83 33.57 -18.33
N ALA A 227 -10.62 32.56 -17.93
CA ALA A 227 -10.45 31.87 -16.66
C ALA A 227 -9.12 31.10 -16.60
N THR A 228 -8.74 30.44 -17.71
CA THR A 228 -7.46 29.71 -17.82
C THR A 228 -6.28 30.68 -17.75
N ALA A 229 -6.36 31.83 -18.42
CA ALA A 229 -5.35 32.88 -18.35
C ALA A 229 -5.23 33.48 -16.93
N ALA A 230 -6.35 33.67 -16.23
CA ALA A 230 -6.35 34.18 -14.86
C ALA A 230 -5.70 33.20 -13.87
N VAL A 231 -5.97 31.90 -14.01
CA VAL A 231 -5.33 30.85 -13.18
C VAL A 231 -3.83 30.79 -13.45
N ALA A 232 -3.41 30.82 -14.72
CA ALA A 232 -1.99 30.85 -15.10
C ALA A 232 -1.27 32.11 -14.57
N ALA A 233 -1.92 33.27 -14.60
CA ALA A 233 -1.38 34.50 -14.04
C ALA A 233 -1.24 34.40 -12.51
N ALA A 234 -2.24 33.87 -11.81
CA ALA A 234 -2.19 33.67 -10.36
C ALA A 234 -1.10 32.68 -9.92
N THR A 235 -0.89 31.58 -10.67
CA THR A 235 0.20 30.62 -10.38
C THR A 235 1.57 31.24 -10.63
N THR A 236 1.71 32.03 -11.69
CA THR A 236 2.97 32.74 -11.99
C THR A 236 3.28 33.79 -10.91
N ALA A 237 2.27 34.52 -10.43
CA ALA A 237 2.41 35.47 -9.33
C ALA A 237 2.79 34.79 -8.01
N ALA A 238 2.19 33.63 -7.69
CA ALA A 238 2.54 32.86 -6.50
C ALA A 238 3.98 32.31 -6.56
N ALA A 239 4.44 31.83 -7.73
CA ALA A 239 5.80 31.37 -7.95
C ALA A 239 6.84 32.51 -7.85
N ALA A 240 6.50 33.70 -8.36
CA ALA A 240 7.32 34.90 -8.24
C ALA A 240 7.43 35.37 -6.78
N ALA A 241 6.32 35.38 -6.03
CA ALA A 241 6.30 35.71 -4.61
C ALA A 241 7.13 34.74 -3.75
N ALA A 242 7.05 33.44 -4.04
CA ALA A 242 7.86 32.43 -3.36
C ALA A 242 9.37 32.60 -3.64
N SER A 243 9.72 33.02 -4.85
CA SER A 243 11.10 33.27 -5.26
C SER A 243 11.67 34.56 -4.65
N ALA A 244 10.85 35.62 -4.53
CA ALA A 244 11.21 36.87 -3.85
C ALA A 244 11.40 36.69 -2.32
N ALA A 245 10.58 35.84 -1.70
CA ALA A 245 10.74 35.46 -0.29
C ALA A 245 12.04 34.65 -0.05
N ALA A 246 12.48 33.88 -1.03
CA ALA A 246 13.75 33.13 -0.94
C ALA A 246 15.00 34.02 -1.12
N THR A 247 14.87 35.19 -1.77
CA THR A 247 16.01 36.10 -2.01
C THR A 247 16.24 37.12 -0.90
N THR A 248 15.21 37.42 -0.10
CA THR A 248 15.27 38.39 1.01
C THR A 248 15.82 37.82 2.31
N GLY A 249 16.05 36.50 2.41
CA GLY A 249 16.59 35.84 3.61
C GLY A 249 18.12 35.79 3.74
N ALA A 250 18.89 36.50 2.89
CA ALA A 250 20.35 36.36 2.83
C ALA A 250 21.17 37.60 3.26
N ALA A 251 20.53 38.68 3.70
CA ALA A 251 21.25 39.86 4.17
C ALA A 251 20.51 40.51 5.34
N GLU A 252 20.89 40.13 6.56
CA GLU A 252 21.09 41.03 7.70
C GLU A 252 21.44 40.20 8.95
N GLY A 253 22.68 40.35 9.41
CA GLY A 253 23.09 39.90 10.74
C GLY A 253 22.52 40.86 11.78
N GLY A 254 21.35 40.51 12.33
CA GLY A 254 20.72 41.20 13.43
C GLY A 254 20.51 40.25 14.60
N GLU A 255 21.08 40.60 15.74
CA GLU A 255 20.97 39.92 17.03
C GLU A 255 19.49 39.79 17.46
N PRO A 256 19.01 38.61 17.89
CA PRO A 256 17.60 38.42 18.23
C PRO A 256 17.25 39.10 19.56
N PRO A 257 16.10 39.80 19.67
CA PRO A 257 15.68 40.42 20.90
C PRO A 257 15.21 39.37 21.93
N ALA A 258 15.54 39.63 23.19
CA ALA A 258 15.21 38.81 24.35
C ALA A 258 13.68 38.61 24.49
N LEU A 259 13.28 37.35 24.65
CA LEU A 259 11.92 36.95 25.00
C LEU A 259 11.65 37.25 26.49
N PRO A 260 10.44 37.71 26.85
CA PRO A 260 10.02 37.84 28.25
C PRO A 260 9.73 36.48 28.90
N PRO A 261 9.79 36.38 30.24
CA PRO A 261 9.67 35.12 30.97
C PRO A 261 8.23 34.60 30.92
N ILE A 262 8.09 33.32 30.60
CA ILE A 262 6.83 32.59 30.72
C ILE A 262 6.80 32.03 32.14
N GLU A 263 5.87 32.55 32.94
CA GLU A 263 5.58 32.08 34.28
C GLU A 263 4.92 30.69 34.26
N ASP A 264 5.23 29.93 35.30
CA ASP A 264 4.84 28.56 35.59
C ASP A 264 3.32 28.33 35.62
N PHE A 265 2.88 27.24 34.98
CA PHE A 265 1.67 26.53 35.39
C PHE A 265 1.94 25.02 35.35
N ILE A 266 2.22 24.46 36.52
CA ILE A 266 2.11 23.05 36.85
C ILE A 266 0.73 22.86 37.48
N GLU A 267 -0.07 21.92 36.94
CA GLU A 267 -0.98 21.03 37.69
C GLU A 267 -1.67 20.08 36.69
N THR A 268 -1.23 18.82 36.60
CA THR A 268 -1.76 17.60 37.25
C THR A 268 -3.01 17.00 36.59
N GLY A 269 -2.85 15.75 36.15
CA GLY A 269 -3.83 14.67 36.33
C GLY A 269 -4.97 14.58 35.32
N THR A 270 -5.01 13.51 34.54
CA THR A 270 -5.88 12.34 34.83
C THR A 270 -5.70 11.29 33.73
N GLU A 271 -5.24 10.11 34.14
CA GLU A 271 -5.53 8.83 33.50
C GLU A 271 -7.04 8.59 33.60
N ASP A 272 -7.71 8.17 32.51
CA ASP A 272 -8.59 7.01 32.47
C ASP A 272 -9.51 6.93 31.22
N ILE A 273 -9.67 5.69 30.73
CA ILE A 273 -10.82 5.12 30.00
C ILE A 273 -11.03 5.56 28.53
N ILE A 274 -10.62 4.69 27.59
CA ILE A 274 -11.34 4.47 26.33
C ILE A 274 -11.93 3.06 26.37
N GLY A 275 -13.16 2.95 26.91
CA GLY A 275 -14.05 1.84 26.64
C GLY A 275 -14.89 2.17 25.42
N VAL A 276 -14.62 1.52 24.28
CA VAL A 276 -15.51 1.58 23.11
C VAL A 276 -16.61 0.56 23.31
N ALA A 277 -17.79 1.03 23.71
CA ALA A 277 -19.01 0.23 23.71
C ALA A 277 -19.54 0.09 22.28
N GLU A 278 -19.61 -1.15 21.77
CA GLU A 278 -20.35 -1.49 20.56
C GLU A 278 -21.86 -1.41 20.85
N ALA A 279 -22.51 -0.36 20.35
CA ALA A 279 -23.96 -0.30 20.30
C ALA A 279 -24.47 -1.00 19.04
N ILE A 280 -24.91 -2.26 19.18
CA ILE A 280 -25.72 -2.96 18.17
C ILE A 280 -27.15 -2.42 18.28
N ILE A 281 -27.54 -1.53 17.37
CA ILE A 281 -28.95 -1.15 17.19
C ILE A 281 -29.53 -2.06 16.11
N ASP A 282 -30.39 -2.97 16.56
CA ASP A 282 -31.18 -3.87 15.73
C ASP A 282 -32.35 -3.09 15.09
N ILE A 283 -32.38 -2.99 13.77
CA ILE A 283 -33.54 -2.48 13.03
C ILE A 283 -34.04 -3.62 12.13
N ASN A 284 -35.08 -4.26 12.64
CA ASN A 284 -35.86 -5.31 12.02
C ASN A 284 -36.67 -4.78 10.81
N PRO A 285 -36.47 -5.28 9.57
CA PRO A 285 -37.43 -5.09 8.51
C PRO A 285 -38.42 -6.26 8.49
N ASN A 286 -39.63 -5.97 8.92
CA ASN A 286 -40.82 -6.82 8.81
C ASN A 286 -41.03 -7.28 7.35
N GLN A 287 -40.69 -8.54 7.05
CA GLN A 287 -41.22 -9.26 5.88
C GLN A 287 -42.08 -10.43 6.35
N LYS A 288 -43.40 -10.27 6.21
CA LYS A 288 -44.38 -11.34 6.33
C LYS A 288 -44.09 -12.43 5.29
N LYS A 289 -43.44 -13.52 5.70
CA LYS A 289 -43.38 -14.77 4.91
C LYS A 289 -44.75 -15.46 4.95
N LYS A 290 -45.43 -15.53 3.80
CA LYS A 290 -46.56 -16.43 3.59
C LYS A 290 -46.04 -17.86 3.58
N GLY A 291 -46.51 -18.69 4.52
CA GLY A 291 -46.17 -20.10 4.62
C GLY A 291 -46.81 -20.91 3.50
N GLY A 292 -45.98 -21.47 2.62
CA GLY A 292 -46.35 -22.53 1.69
C GLY A 292 -46.01 -23.90 2.30
N LYS A 293 -47.04 -24.68 2.63
CA LYS A 293 -46.95 -26.03 3.20
C LYS A 293 -46.52 -26.99 2.09
N ARG A 294 -45.25 -27.40 2.04
CA ARG A 294 -44.79 -28.51 1.17
C ARG A 294 -44.86 -29.83 1.92
N LYS A 295 -45.40 -30.86 1.26
CA LYS A 295 -45.51 -32.24 1.73
C LYS A 295 -44.12 -32.88 1.79
N ALA A 296 -43.88 -33.64 2.85
CA ALA A 296 -42.71 -34.50 3.01
C ALA A 296 -42.81 -35.69 2.04
N GLY A 297 -41.78 -35.89 1.22
CA GLY A 297 -41.48 -37.15 0.55
C GLY A 297 -40.19 -37.69 1.16
N GLU A 298 -40.23 -38.95 1.59
CA GLU A 298 -39.07 -39.73 2.03
C GLU A 298 -38.14 -39.97 0.84
N ASP A 299 -36.95 -39.36 0.86
CA ASP A 299 -35.74 -39.79 0.15
C ASP A 299 -34.58 -38.96 0.73
N GLY A 300 -33.93 -39.46 1.79
CA GLY A 300 -33.00 -38.63 2.59
C GLY A 300 -31.94 -39.43 3.31
N ALA A 301 -30.90 -39.86 2.58
CA ALA A 301 -29.65 -40.33 3.18
C ALA A 301 -28.41 -39.70 2.52
N GLU A 302 -28.45 -39.39 1.22
CA GLU A 302 -27.30 -38.78 0.51
C GLU A 302 -27.21 -37.25 0.66
N GLU A 303 -28.34 -36.56 0.87
CA GLU A 303 -28.38 -35.08 0.99
C GLU A 303 -27.83 -34.58 2.35
N VAL A 304 -27.87 -35.41 3.39
CA VAL A 304 -27.40 -35.05 4.74
C VAL A 304 -25.87 -34.96 4.79
N VAL A 305 -25.16 -35.83 4.06
CA VAL A 305 -23.69 -35.86 4.04
C VAL A 305 -23.11 -34.64 3.29
N ASN A 306 -23.73 -34.22 2.18
CA ASN A 306 -23.29 -33.03 1.45
C ASN A 306 -23.55 -31.73 2.22
N ARG A 307 -24.60 -31.68 3.05
CA ARG A 307 -24.89 -30.51 3.89
C ARG A 307 -23.88 -30.33 5.02
N GLN A 308 -23.46 -31.43 5.63
CA GLN A 308 -22.49 -31.42 6.72
C GLN A 308 -21.09 -31.01 6.24
N PHE A 309 -20.68 -31.43 5.03
CA PHE A 309 -19.41 -31.02 4.43
C PHE A 309 -19.38 -29.52 4.05
N MET A 310 -20.50 -28.98 3.55
CA MET A 310 -20.61 -27.55 3.21
C MET A 310 -20.61 -26.67 4.48
N GLU A 311 -21.28 -27.09 5.56
CA GLU A 311 -21.25 -26.37 6.84
C GLU A 311 -19.87 -26.39 7.50
N GLU A 312 -19.10 -27.48 7.40
CA GLU A 312 -17.71 -27.53 7.87
C GLU A 312 -16.78 -26.62 7.04
N SER A 313 -16.98 -26.53 5.72
CA SER A 313 -16.24 -25.62 4.86
C SER A 313 -16.55 -24.15 5.17
N GLU A 314 -17.82 -23.79 5.38
CA GLU A 314 -18.22 -22.42 5.75
C GLU A 314 -17.75 -22.03 7.16
N GLN A 315 -17.72 -22.98 8.11
CA GLN A 315 -17.16 -22.74 9.44
C GLN A 315 -15.64 -22.57 9.39
N ALA A 316 -14.92 -23.31 8.55
CA ALA A 316 -13.49 -23.13 8.34
C ALA A 316 -13.16 -21.74 7.72
N ASP A 317 -13.97 -21.30 6.76
CA ASP A 317 -13.81 -19.98 6.13
C ASP A 317 -14.19 -18.84 7.09
N ASN A 318 -15.25 -18.98 7.89
CA ASN A 318 -15.60 -17.99 8.93
C ASN A 318 -14.56 -17.92 10.06
N LYS A 319 -13.96 -19.05 10.46
CA LYS A 319 -12.88 -19.07 11.46
C LYS A 319 -11.59 -18.44 10.90
N ARG A 320 -11.30 -18.62 9.60
CA ARG A 320 -10.24 -17.88 8.87
C ARG A 320 -10.54 -16.39 8.74
N HIS A 321 -11.80 -16.00 8.54
CA HIS A 321 -12.20 -14.59 8.49
C HIS A 321 -12.10 -13.89 9.84
N LYS A 322 -12.32 -14.57 10.97
CA LYS A 322 -12.07 -14.00 12.30
C LYS A 322 -10.58 -13.87 12.64
N ALA A 323 -9.72 -14.69 12.05
CA ALA A 323 -8.26 -14.54 12.10
C ALA A 323 -7.72 -13.47 11.13
N SER A 324 -8.59 -12.78 10.36
CA SER A 324 -8.19 -11.78 9.36
C SER A 324 -7.69 -10.45 9.94
N THR A 325 -7.45 -10.34 11.25
CA THR A 325 -6.78 -9.17 11.86
C THR A 325 -5.26 -9.35 12.01
N SER A 326 -4.68 -10.47 11.57
CA SER A 326 -3.24 -10.74 11.74
C SER A 326 -2.31 -9.87 10.87
N ILE A 327 -2.87 -9.27 9.82
CA ILE A 327 -2.19 -8.31 8.96
C ILE A 327 -2.91 -6.96 9.12
N PRO A 328 -2.23 -5.89 9.55
CA PRO A 328 -2.83 -4.55 9.60
C PRO A 328 -3.25 -4.11 8.20
N SER A 329 -4.23 -3.20 8.09
CA SER A 329 -4.63 -2.72 6.76
C SER A 329 -3.46 -1.98 6.14
N PHE A 330 -3.45 -1.91 4.80
CA PHE A 330 -2.49 -1.07 4.09
C PHE A 330 -2.50 0.36 4.61
N MET A 331 -3.70 0.85 4.91
CA MET A 331 -3.93 2.20 5.42
C MET A 331 -3.33 2.38 6.81
N ASP A 332 -3.53 1.42 7.71
CA ASP A 332 -2.97 1.47 9.07
C ASP A 332 -1.43 1.55 9.00
N VAL A 333 -0.81 0.75 8.14
CA VAL A 333 0.65 0.78 7.95
C VAL A 333 1.10 2.08 7.29
N CYS A 334 0.36 2.61 6.30
CA CYS A 334 0.68 3.90 5.69
C CYS A 334 0.61 5.06 6.69
N CYS A 335 -0.36 5.03 7.61
CA CYS A 335 -0.48 6.00 8.68
C CYS A 335 0.64 5.83 9.73
N LEU A 336 1.08 4.60 9.97
CA LEU A 336 2.14 4.28 10.94
C LEU A 336 3.54 4.64 10.42
N VAL A 337 3.82 4.39 9.14
CA VAL A 337 5.14 4.63 8.51
C VAL A 337 5.04 5.48 7.24
N PRO A 338 4.48 6.70 7.29
CA PRO A 338 4.21 7.52 6.11
C PRO A 338 5.48 7.93 5.34
N ASP A 339 6.60 8.02 6.04
CA ASP A 339 7.89 8.44 5.51
C ASP A 339 9.07 7.61 6.04
N GLU A 340 10.25 7.95 5.55
CA GLU A 340 11.50 7.27 5.88
C GLU A 340 11.89 7.37 7.36
N ASN A 341 11.63 8.50 8.01
CA ASN A 341 11.98 8.70 9.41
C ASN A 341 11.02 7.92 10.31
N SER A 342 9.73 7.92 9.99
CA SER A 342 8.73 7.11 10.69
C SER A 342 9.03 5.62 10.56
N ALA A 343 9.45 5.15 9.38
CA ALA A 343 9.89 3.77 9.20
C ALA A 343 11.14 3.41 10.05
N ILE A 344 12.12 4.32 10.14
CA ILE A 344 13.30 4.12 11.00
C ILE A 344 12.89 4.10 12.48
N ALA A 345 12.06 5.04 12.91
CA ALA A 345 11.56 5.11 14.29
C ALA A 345 10.75 3.85 14.65
N PHE A 346 9.88 3.38 13.75
CA PHE A 346 9.13 2.15 13.89
C PHE A 346 10.06 0.94 14.07
N LEU A 347 11.04 0.75 13.18
CA LEU A 347 11.98 -0.37 13.25
C LEU A 347 12.92 -0.30 14.46
N THR A 348 13.33 0.90 14.89
CA THR A 348 14.10 1.08 16.13
C THR A 348 13.26 0.78 17.36
N GLY A 349 12.00 1.22 17.40
CA GLY A 349 11.06 0.94 18.50
C GLY A 349 10.78 -0.55 18.68
N HIS A 350 10.75 -1.32 17.58
CA HIS A 350 10.62 -2.78 17.61
C HIS A 350 11.95 -3.52 17.81
N GLY A 351 13.06 -2.79 18.00
CA GLY A 351 14.39 -3.38 18.22
C GLY A 351 14.99 -4.08 16.99
N VAL A 352 14.43 -3.87 15.79
CA VAL A 352 15.01 -4.35 14.53
C VAL A 352 16.27 -3.54 14.19
N PHE A 353 16.22 -2.23 14.41
CA PHE A 353 17.40 -1.37 14.35
C PHE A 353 17.88 -1.03 15.75
N PRO A 354 19.21 -0.97 15.98
CA PRO A 354 19.71 -0.58 17.28
C PRO A 354 19.43 0.90 17.55
N ASN A 355 19.14 1.23 18.81
CA ASN A 355 19.00 2.61 19.24
C ASN A 355 20.34 3.35 19.03
N PRO A 356 20.39 4.45 18.26
CA PRO A 356 21.65 5.17 17.99
C PRO A 356 22.41 5.56 19.26
N LYS A 357 21.71 5.80 20.37
CA LYS A 357 22.33 6.13 21.67
C LYS A 357 23.03 4.95 22.33
N GLU A 358 22.64 3.72 22.01
CA GLU A 358 23.14 2.50 22.64
C GLU A 358 24.24 1.80 21.83
N VAL A 359 24.40 2.14 20.55
CA VAL A 359 25.41 1.52 19.69
C VAL A 359 26.82 1.89 20.15
N ILE A 360 27.68 0.87 20.27
CA ILE A 360 29.11 1.00 20.56
C ILE A 360 29.87 1.14 19.25
N CYS A 361 30.73 2.15 19.16
CA CYS A 361 31.53 2.37 17.97
C CYS A 361 32.64 1.33 17.81
N ALA A 362 32.57 0.54 16.74
CA ALA A 362 33.57 -0.47 16.40
C ALA A 362 35.01 0.07 16.22
N HIS A 363 35.19 1.38 16.08
CA HIS A 363 36.51 2.00 15.90
C HIS A 363 37.13 2.60 17.17
N CYS A 364 36.32 3.01 18.15
CA CYS A 364 36.84 3.73 19.33
C CYS A 364 36.17 3.34 20.65
N GLY A 365 35.25 2.36 20.65
CA GLY A 365 34.54 1.89 21.83
C GLY A 365 33.51 2.86 22.42
N TYR A 366 33.37 4.08 21.89
CA TYR A 366 32.43 5.07 22.43
C TYR A 366 30.97 4.65 22.18
N LYS A 367 30.15 4.70 23.24
CA LYS A 367 28.70 4.46 23.20
C LYS A 367 27.97 5.75 22.84
N GLY A 368 27.28 5.76 21.71
CA GLY A 368 26.46 6.89 21.28
C GLY A 368 26.81 7.42 19.90
N PHE A 369 25.77 7.46 19.07
CA PHE A 369 25.81 7.98 17.72
C PHE A 369 24.74 9.05 17.53
N ARG A 370 25.00 9.96 16.59
CA ARG A 370 24.02 10.90 16.06
C ARG A 370 23.67 10.55 14.61
N HIS A 371 22.47 10.86 14.15
CA HIS A 371 22.17 10.78 12.72
C HIS A 371 23.07 11.74 11.94
N LYS A 372 23.57 11.30 10.78
CA LYS A 372 24.49 12.09 9.94
C LYS A 372 23.83 13.38 9.44
N GLY A 373 22.52 13.37 9.25
CA GLY A 373 21.71 14.53 8.87
C GLY A 373 20.34 14.12 8.32
N LYS A 374 19.42 15.09 8.20
CA LYS A 374 18.03 14.87 7.75
C LYS A 374 17.92 14.20 6.37
N LYS A 375 18.87 14.45 5.46
CA LYS A 375 18.90 13.88 4.10
C LYS A 375 19.35 12.41 4.05
N THR A 376 20.00 11.92 5.09
CA THR A 376 20.58 10.57 5.14
C THR A 376 20.28 9.90 6.48
N PRO A 377 19.00 9.72 6.83
CA PRO A 377 18.60 9.28 8.16
C PRO A 377 19.07 7.85 8.47
N LYS A 378 19.30 7.04 7.42
CA LYS A 378 19.87 5.68 7.47
C LYS A 378 21.32 5.60 7.97
N TYR A 379 22.04 6.72 8.01
CA TYR A 379 23.45 6.75 8.40
C TYR A 379 23.62 7.47 9.73
N ILE A 380 24.35 6.84 10.64
CA ILE A 380 24.72 7.38 11.94
C ILE A 380 26.23 7.62 12.01
N LYS A 381 26.66 8.63 12.77
CA LYS A 381 28.06 8.99 13.01
C LYS A 381 28.38 8.92 14.49
N CYS A 382 29.51 8.31 14.83
CA CYS A 382 29.98 8.25 16.21
C CYS A 382 30.23 9.66 16.73
N ASN A 383 29.82 9.96 17.96
CA ASN A 383 30.02 11.30 18.52
C ASN A 383 31.49 11.64 18.79
N ARG A 384 32.33 10.63 19.04
CA ARG A 384 33.76 10.81 19.34
C ARG A 384 34.64 10.85 18.08
N CYS A 385 34.68 9.76 17.29
CA CYS A 385 35.59 9.66 16.14
C CYS A 385 34.98 10.08 14.80
N SER A 386 33.69 10.47 14.78
CA SER A 386 32.94 10.88 13.57
C SER A 386 32.85 9.85 12.43
N LYS A 387 33.37 8.63 12.62
CA LYS A 387 33.23 7.53 11.65
C LYS A 387 31.75 7.13 11.55
N GLY A 388 31.30 6.99 10.30
CA GLY A 388 29.91 6.70 9.97
C GLY A 388 29.64 5.21 9.83
N GLN A 389 28.43 4.78 10.16
CA GLN A 389 27.92 3.44 9.89
C GLN A 389 26.46 3.50 9.44
N SER A 390 26.04 2.50 8.67
CA SER A 390 24.64 2.34 8.26
C SER A 390 23.85 1.69 9.39
N LEU A 391 22.66 2.23 9.71
CA LEU A 391 21.70 1.59 10.61
C LEU A 391 21.19 0.24 10.07
N MET A 392 21.24 0.07 8.75
CA MET A 392 20.76 -1.16 8.10
C MET A 392 21.81 -2.28 8.07
N LYS A 393 23.02 -2.06 8.60
CA LYS A 393 24.10 -3.06 8.55
C LYS A 393 23.71 -4.30 9.37
N GLY A 394 23.83 -5.50 8.78
CA GLY A 394 23.45 -6.76 9.38
C GLY A 394 21.95 -7.07 9.35
N THR A 395 21.15 -6.23 8.68
CA THR A 395 19.68 -6.39 8.57
C THR A 395 19.29 -6.80 7.16
N LEU A 396 18.04 -7.26 6.99
CA LEU A 396 17.46 -7.59 5.68
C LEU A 396 17.57 -6.42 4.67
N PHE A 397 17.58 -5.18 5.17
CA PHE A 397 17.61 -3.96 4.37
C PHE A 397 19.03 -3.51 4.01
N GLU A 398 20.07 -4.28 4.38
CA GLU A 398 21.44 -3.94 4.05
C GLU A 398 21.63 -3.78 2.53
N LYS A 399 22.36 -2.72 2.14
CA LYS A 399 22.63 -2.29 0.75
C LYS A 399 21.38 -1.95 -0.08
N SER A 400 20.18 -1.96 0.50
CA SER A 400 18.98 -1.50 -0.20
C SER A 400 19.05 -0.01 -0.47
N ARG A 401 18.82 0.36 -1.73
CA ARG A 401 18.58 1.76 -2.13
C ARG A 401 17.11 2.17 -1.98
N VAL A 402 16.22 1.20 -1.78
CA VAL A 402 14.78 1.46 -1.62
C VAL A 402 14.55 2.16 -0.28
N PRO A 403 13.71 3.22 -0.25
CA PRO A 403 13.20 3.78 0.99
C PRO A 403 12.60 2.70 1.91
N LEU A 404 12.90 2.75 3.21
CA LEU A 404 12.47 1.75 4.19
C LEU A 404 10.95 1.66 4.28
N HIS A 405 10.23 2.79 4.26
CA HIS A 405 8.76 2.78 4.26
C HIS A 405 8.20 2.00 3.06
N GLN A 406 8.76 2.18 1.86
CA GLN A 406 8.38 1.39 0.68
C GLN A 406 8.73 -0.10 0.81
N ALA A 407 9.85 -0.42 1.45
CA ALA A 407 10.23 -1.80 1.72
C ALA A 407 9.24 -2.49 2.68
N LEU A 408 8.76 -1.78 3.70
CA LEU A 408 7.72 -2.25 4.61
C LEU A 408 6.37 -2.42 3.91
N TYR A 409 6.00 -1.51 3.00
CA TYR A 409 4.80 -1.68 2.16
C TYR A 409 4.91 -2.91 1.26
N MET A 410 6.07 -3.15 0.63
CA MET A 410 6.30 -4.38 -0.14
C MET A 410 6.21 -5.63 0.73
N ALA A 411 6.68 -5.58 1.98
CA ALA A 411 6.54 -6.68 2.93
C ALA A 411 5.07 -6.94 3.27
N LEU A 412 4.28 -5.89 3.51
CA LEU A 412 2.85 -6.01 3.76
C LEU A 412 2.13 -6.68 2.58
N PHE A 413 2.35 -6.20 1.36
CA PHE A 413 1.77 -6.81 0.17
C PHE A 413 2.21 -8.26 -0.03
N TRP A 414 3.48 -8.56 0.28
CA TRP A 414 3.98 -9.93 0.24
C TRP A 414 3.25 -10.80 1.26
N LEU A 415 3.06 -10.35 2.50
CA LEU A 415 2.31 -11.08 3.53
C LEU A 415 0.86 -11.32 3.12
N SER A 416 0.21 -10.32 2.51
CA SER A 416 -1.16 -10.42 1.98
C SER A 416 -1.28 -11.19 0.66
N MET A 417 -0.23 -11.89 0.22
CA MET A 417 -0.22 -12.70 -1.02
C MET A 417 -0.50 -11.91 -2.30
N SER A 418 -0.24 -10.61 -2.30
CA SER A 418 -0.45 -9.77 -3.48
C SER A 418 0.55 -10.12 -4.59
N SER A 419 0.07 -10.08 -5.83
CA SER A 419 0.93 -10.37 -6.99
C SER A 419 2.01 -9.30 -7.16
N ALA A 420 3.19 -9.67 -7.67
CA ALA A 420 4.25 -8.70 -7.94
C ALA A 420 3.78 -7.59 -8.91
N SER A 421 2.95 -7.92 -9.91
CA SER A 421 2.32 -6.94 -10.80
C SER A 421 1.46 -5.92 -10.06
N THR A 422 0.69 -6.37 -9.07
CA THR A 422 -0.13 -5.50 -8.21
C THR A 422 0.76 -4.54 -7.44
N VAL A 423 1.82 -5.04 -6.79
CA VAL A 423 2.75 -4.20 -6.02
C VAL A 423 3.48 -3.19 -6.90
N ILE A 424 3.92 -3.60 -8.10
CA ILE A 424 4.54 -2.71 -9.09
C ILE A 424 3.60 -1.57 -9.45
N ALA A 425 2.34 -1.88 -9.76
CA ALA A 425 1.34 -0.89 -10.13
C ALA A 425 1.02 0.07 -8.98
N GLN A 426 0.90 -0.46 -7.76
CA GLN A 426 0.44 0.31 -6.60
C GLN A 426 1.52 1.17 -5.95
N LEU A 427 2.76 0.69 -5.91
CA LEU A 427 3.89 1.40 -5.30
C LEU A 427 4.76 2.17 -6.32
N GLY A 428 4.55 1.97 -7.62
CA GLY A 428 5.39 2.56 -8.66
C GLY A 428 6.84 2.02 -8.66
N CYS A 429 7.10 0.92 -7.95
CA CYS A 429 8.41 0.30 -7.89
C CYS A 429 8.74 -0.46 -9.18
N SER A 430 10.03 -0.54 -9.53
CA SER A 430 10.47 -1.35 -10.66
C SER A 430 10.19 -2.84 -10.42
N SER A 431 9.94 -3.61 -11.49
CA SER A 431 9.73 -5.06 -11.39
C SER A 431 10.92 -5.80 -10.78
N ALA A 432 12.14 -5.35 -11.09
CA ALA A 432 13.37 -5.88 -10.52
C ALA A 432 13.40 -5.67 -9.00
N THR A 433 13.06 -4.47 -8.53
CA THR A 433 13.01 -4.13 -7.10
C THR A 433 12.01 -5.01 -6.34
N VAL A 434 10.77 -5.13 -6.84
CA VAL A 434 9.74 -5.94 -6.18
C VAL A 434 10.14 -7.42 -6.15
N THR A 435 10.68 -7.93 -7.25
CA THR A 435 11.12 -9.33 -7.34
C THR A 435 12.30 -9.63 -6.41
N GLU A 436 13.27 -8.71 -6.32
CA GLU A 436 14.41 -8.80 -5.41
C GLU A 436 13.94 -8.84 -3.95
N PHE A 437 13.06 -7.92 -3.55
CA PHE A 437 12.53 -7.88 -2.19
C PHE A 437 11.69 -9.12 -1.84
N PHE A 438 10.84 -9.58 -2.76
CA PHE A 438 10.09 -10.82 -2.56
C PHE A 438 11.02 -12.03 -2.42
N GLY A 439 12.14 -12.05 -3.15
CA GLY A 439 13.19 -13.04 -2.97
C GLY A 439 13.83 -12.96 -1.58
N LYS A 440 14.18 -11.74 -1.13
CA LYS A 440 14.72 -11.49 0.22
C LYS A 440 13.76 -11.94 1.31
N PHE A 441 12.46 -11.63 1.21
CA PHE A 441 11.46 -12.06 2.19
C PHE A 441 11.29 -13.58 2.25
N ARG A 442 11.30 -14.27 1.10
CA ARG A 442 11.26 -15.74 1.07
C ARG A 442 12.50 -16.37 1.71
N ALA A 443 13.69 -15.85 1.37
CA ALA A 443 14.94 -16.32 1.97
C ALA A 443 14.98 -16.07 3.49
N HIS A 444 14.45 -14.93 3.93
CA HIS A 444 14.29 -14.61 5.35
C HIS A 444 13.35 -15.59 6.06
N ALA A 445 12.15 -15.82 5.50
CA ALA A 445 11.19 -16.77 6.04
C ALA A 445 11.78 -18.18 6.18
N LYS A 446 12.59 -18.63 5.20
CA LYS A 446 13.33 -19.88 5.30
C LYS A 446 14.29 -19.89 6.48
N LYS A 447 15.12 -18.85 6.63
CA LYS A 447 16.06 -18.73 7.77
C LYS A 447 15.34 -18.73 9.12
N CYS A 448 14.15 -18.13 9.20
CA CYS A 448 13.34 -18.16 10.42
C CYS A 448 12.90 -19.58 10.79
N LEU A 449 12.50 -20.38 9.79
CA LEU A 449 12.12 -21.78 10.00
C LEU A 449 13.32 -22.62 10.43
N ASP A 450 14.47 -22.41 9.80
CA ASP A 450 15.71 -23.13 10.13
C ASP A 450 16.22 -22.78 11.56
N ALA A 451 16.02 -21.54 12.00
CA ALA A 451 16.49 -21.06 13.31
C ALA A 451 15.58 -21.46 14.49
N SER A 452 14.32 -21.80 14.22
CA SER A 452 13.33 -22.13 15.26
C SER A 452 12.50 -23.33 14.79
N PRO A 453 13.00 -24.56 14.98
CA PRO A 453 12.23 -25.77 14.70
C PRO A 453 10.91 -25.71 15.48
N ASN A 454 9.78 -25.78 14.77
CA ASN A 454 8.48 -25.73 15.41
C ASN A 454 8.04 -27.17 15.75
N PRO A 455 7.86 -27.53 17.04
CA PRO A 455 7.45 -28.88 17.42
C PRO A 455 6.06 -29.26 16.86
N ALA A 456 5.22 -28.28 16.50
CA ALA A 456 3.96 -28.52 15.82
C ALA A 456 4.14 -29.07 14.39
N LEU A 457 5.30 -28.87 13.76
CA LEU A 457 5.63 -29.46 12.46
C LEU A 457 6.16 -30.89 12.60
N GLU A 458 6.83 -31.23 13.71
CA GLU A 458 7.43 -32.56 13.92
C GLU A 458 6.39 -33.69 13.95
N ASN A 459 5.17 -33.39 14.40
CA ASN A 459 4.09 -34.36 14.51
C ASN A 459 3.24 -34.49 13.23
N ARG A 460 3.53 -33.72 12.17
CA ARG A 460 2.75 -33.73 10.93
C ARG A 460 3.50 -34.51 9.86
N ASP A 461 2.78 -35.38 9.16
CA ASP A 461 3.30 -36.11 8.01
C ASP A 461 3.82 -35.11 6.94
N PRO A 462 5.12 -35.15 6.57
CA PRO A 462 5.70 -34.25 5.58
C PRO A 462 4.93 -34.23 4.26
N GLU A 463 4.39 -35.37 3.82
CA GLU A 463 3.62 -35.45 2.57
C GLU A 463 2.30 -34.66 2.67
N GLN A 464 1.63 -34.71 3.82
CA GLN A 464 0.41 -33.94 4.06
C GLN A 464 0.68 -32.44 4.09
N ILE A 465 1.78 -32.02 4.73
CA ILE A 465 2.21 -30.61 4.74
C ILE A 465 2.50 -30.14 3.31
N GLU A 466 3.23 -30.95 2.54
CA GLU A 466 3.55 -30.63 1.15
C GLU A 466 2.29 -30.48 0.31
N GLN A 467 1.35 -31.42 0.40
CA GLN A 467 0.09 -31.37 -0.33
C GLN A 467 -0.76 -30.14 0.06
N GLN A 468 -0.85 -29.82 1.36
CA GLN A 468 -1.57 -28.65 1.84
C GLN A 468 -0.95 -27.34 1.31
N MET A 469 0.39 -27.23 1.35
CA MET A 469 1.08 -26.01 0.92
C MET A 469 1.17 -25.85 -0.60
N LYS A 470 1.09 -26.95 -1.35
CA LYS A 470 1.18 -26.95 -2.83
C LYS A 470 0.17 -26.01 -3.49
N VAL A 471 -1.00 -25.81 -2.88
CA VAL A 471 -2.04 -24.88 -3.35
C VAL A 471 -1.54 -23.43 -3.35
N HIS A 472 -0.69 -23.06 -2.39
CA HIS A 472 -0.14 -21.71 -2.25
C HIS A 472 1.12 -21.46 -3.10
N ILE A 473 1.73 -22.52 -3.66
CA ILE A 473 2.92 -22.42 -4.51
C ILE A 473 2.51 -22.11 -5.95
N PRO A 474 2.97 -20.99 -6.55
CA PRO A 474 2.69 -20.65 -7.93
C PRO A 474 3.13 -21.75 -8.91
N ARG A 475 2.32 -22.02 -9.94
CA ARG A 475 2.59 -23.09 -10.92
C ARG A 475 3.98 -23.01 -11.56
N TYR A 476 4.49 -21.81 -11.81
CA TYR A 476 5.83 -21.63 -12.41
C TYR A 476 6.97 -22.07 -11.46
N ALA A 477 6.78 -21.92 -10.14
CA ALA A 477 7.78 -22.27 -9.14
C ALA A 477 7.88 -23.79 -8.94
N ARG A 478 6.80 -24.54 -9.18
CA ARG A 478 6.75 -26.00 -9.04
C ARG A 478 7.70 -26.76 -9.97
N LYS A 479 8.13 -26.15 -11.07
CA LYS A 479 9.04 -26.78 -12.05
C LYS A 479 10.52 -26.63 -11.71
N ASN A 480 10.86 -25.69 -10.82
CA ASN A 480 12.24 -25.40 -10.46
C ASN A 480 12.40 -25.69 -8.97
N GLU A 481 13.18 -26.71 -8.63
CA GLU A 481 13.35 -27.18 -7.25
C GLU A 481 13.71 -26.07 -6.26
N LYS A 482 14.64 -25.19 -6.64
CA LYS A 482 15.02 -24.05 -5.80
C LYS A 482 13.85 -23.08 -5.58
N ALA A 483 13.15 -22.71 -6.66
CA ALA A 483 11.99 -21.81 -6.56
C ALA A 483 10.84 -22.48 -5.79
N HIS A 484 10.64 -23.78 -5.96
CA HIS A 484 9.68 -24.57 -5.20
C HIS A 484 9.98 -24.49 -3.71
N ASN A 485 11.21 -24.79 -3.32
CA ASN A 485 11.64 -24.75 -1.92
C ASN A 485 11.52 -23.35 -1.31
N ASP A 486 11.94 -22.30 -2.03
CA ASP A 486 11.80 -20.91 -1.55
C ASP A 486 10.33 -20.52 -1.34
N HIS A 487 9.42 -20.94 -2.22
CA HIS A 487 7.99 -20.68 -2.10
C HIS A 487 7.31 -21.56 -1.04
N PHE A 488 7.74 -22.81 -0.90
CA PHE A 488 7.25 -23.75 0.10
C PHE A 488 7.59 -23.27 1.51
N SER A 489 8.85 -22.93 1.79
CA SER A 489 9.26 -22.37 3.08
C SER A 489 8.49 -21.09 3.43
N ALA A 490 8.26 -20.21 2.45
CA ALA A 490 7.46 -19.01 2.68
C ALA A 490 5.98 -19.31 2.97
N ALA A 491 5.37 -20.29 2.31
CA ALA A 491 4.00 -20.71 2.59
C ALA A 491 3.90 -21.32 4.00
N MET A 492 4.82 -22.21 4.36
CA MET A 492 4.89 -22.84 5.68
C MET A 492 5.10 -21.82 6.79
N TRP A 493 6.03 -20.87 6.62
CA TRP A 493 6.25 -19.80 7.60
C TRP A 493 4.99 -18.96 7.81
N ARG A 494 4.22 -18.67 6.75
CA ARG A 494 2.96 -17.93 6.89
C ARG A 494 1.88 -18.74 7.61
N ASP A 495 1.76 -20.03 7.30
CA ASP A 495 0.78 -20.92 7.94
C ASP A 495 1.01 -20.98 9.46
N LEU A 496 2.28 -21.15 9.88
CA LEU A 496 2.66 -21.13 11.30
C LEU A 496 2.33 -19.81 12.02
N ASN A 497 2.34 -18.70 11.29
CA ASN A 497 2.15 -17.37 11.84
C ASN A 497 0.80 -16.75 11.45
N VAL A 498 -0.16 -17.55 10.98
CA VAL A 498 -1.42 -17.06 10.36
C VAL A 498 -2.20 -16.09 11.25
N ASN A 499 -2.11 -16.25 12.57
CA ASN A 499 -2.82 -15.44 13.56
C ASN A 499 -2.10 -14.13 13.91
N ASN A 500 -0.83 -13.95 13.54
CA ASN A 500 -0.06 -12.75 13.86
C ASN A 500 1.03 -12.44 12.82
N LEU A 501 0.69 -12.54 11.53
CA LEU A 501 1.65 -12.50 10.42
C LEU A 501 2.53 -11.25 10.42
N TRP A 502 1.95 -10.08 10.68
CA TRP A 502 2.71 -8.82 10.66
C TRP A 502 3.68 -8.71 11.82
N GLU A 503 3.21 -8.92 13.04
CA GLU A 503 4.08 -8.85 14.22
C GLU A 503 5.15 -9.95 14.17
N ALA A 504 4.79 -11.17 13.79
CA ALA A 504 5.74 -12.26 13.59
C ALA A 504 6.80 -11.90 12.54
N PHE A 505 6.41 -11.23 11.45
CA PHE A 505 7.35 -10.74 10.46
C PHE A 505 8.30 -9.70 11.08
N VAL A 506 7.78 -8.68 11.76
CA VAL A 506 8.58 -7.62 12.40
C VAL A 506 9.53 -8.20 13.45
N GLN A 507 9.06 -9.09 14.32
CA GLN A 507 9.89 -9.79 15.29
C GLN A 507 10.95 -10.66 14.63
N SER A 508 10.63 -11.32 13.52
CA SER A 508 11.62 -12.12 12.79
C SER A 508 12.74 -11.29 12.18
N LEU A 509 12.50 -10.01 11.86
CA LEU A 509 13.54 -9.09 11.39
C LEU A 509 14.57 -8.77 12.47
N LYS A 510 14.19 -8.87 13.75
CA LYS A 510 15.08 -8.68 14.90
C LYS A 510 15.94 -9.92 15.18
N THR A 511 15.37 -11.12 15.06
CA THR A 511 16.03 -12.36 15.47
C THR A 511 16.99 -12.90 14.41
N VAL A 512 16.62 -12.83 13.14
CA VAL A 512 17.42 -13.39 12.04
C VAL A 512 18.34 -12.33 11.46
N LYS A 513 19.64 -12.44 11.76
CA LYS A 513 20.67 -11.60 11.17
C LYS A 513 20.83 -11.91 9.68
N TYR A 514 20.95 -10.85 8.88
CA TYR A 514 21.16 -11.01 7.44
C TYR A 514 22.65 -11.11 7.14
N ASN A 515 23.14 -12.35 6.98
CA ASN A 515 24.48 -12.60 6.48
C ASN A 515 24.51 -12.34 4.97
N HIS A 516 25.29 -11.35 4.54
CA HIS A 516 25.43 -11.01 3.13
C HIS A 516 26.16 -12.11 2.33
N ASP A 517 26.97 -12.93 3.00
CA ASP A 517 27.83 -13.92 2.36
C ASP A 517 27.01 -15.02 1.66
N ASP A 518 25.84 -15.38 2.21
CA ASP A 518 24.92 -16.35 1.62
C ASP A 518 24.40 -15.95 0.22
N ALA A 519 24.35 -14.64 -0.07
CA ALA A 519 23.95 -14.10 -1.36
C ALA A 519 25.14 -13.94 -2.32
N ALA A 520 26.34 -13.69 -1.78
CA ALA A 520 27.56 -13.50 -2.55
C ALA A 520 28.07 -14.81 -3.15
N ASP A 521 27.91 -15.93 -2.45
CA ASP A 521 28.36 -17.25 -2.91
C ASP A 521 27.71 -17.73 -4.22
N LYS A 522 26.58 -17.14 -4.61
CA LYS A 522 25.85 -17.52 -5.83
C LYS A 522 26.11 -16.63 -7.04
N ASN A 523 26.69 -15.43 -6.88
CA ASN A 523 26.96 -14.52 -8.00
C ASN A 523 28.46 -14.23 -8.22
N ILE A 524 29.33 -14.48 -7.23
CA ILE A 524 30.79 -14.33 -7.42
C ILE A 524 31.37 -15.45 -8.30
N LYS A 525 30.71 -16.61 -8.43
CA LYS A 525 31.12 -17.68 -9.37
C LYS A 525 30.96 -17.34 -10.86
N ASN A 526 30.44 -16.16 -11.21
CA ASN A 526 30.38 -15.70 -12.60
C ASN A 526 31.38 -14.57 -12.91
N ILE A 527 32.37 -14.32 -12.05
CA ILE A 527 33.58 -13.60 -12.45
C ILE A 527 34.42 -14.60 -13.25
N TRP A 528 34.32 -14.52 -14.58
CA TRP A 528 35.20 -15.26 -15.49
C TRP A 528 36.61 -14.70 -15.34
N VAL A 529 37.40 -15.36 -14.51
CA VAL A 529 38.85 -15.20 -14.47
C VAL A 529 39.38 -16.03 -15.63
N LYS A 530 40.03 -15.39 -16.61
CA LYS A 530 40.75 -16.11 -17.65
C LYS A 530 41.90 -16.90 -17.01
N GLU A 531 42.41 -17.92 -17.70
CA GLU A 531 43.55 -18.74 -17.23
C GLU A 531 44.81 -17.90 -16.91
N ASP A 532 44.89 -16.66 -17.42
CA ASP A 532 45.94 -15.69 -17.14
C ASP A 532 45.77 -14.91 -15.81
N GLY A 533 44.72 -15.20 -15.03
CA GLY A 533 44.44 -14.52 -13.76
C GLY A 533 43.72 -13.17 -13.90
N THR A 534 43.33 -12.76 -15.11
CA THR A 534 42.70 -11.46 -15.34
C THR A 534 41.17 -11.56 -15.22
N ALA A 535 40.59 -10.80 -14.28
CA ALA A 535 39.14 -10.68 -14.14
C ALA A 535 38.55 -9.84 -15.29
N CYS A 536 37.68 -10.44 -16.12
CA CYS A 536 37.08 -9.75 -17.26
C CYS A 536 35.67 -9.21 -16.92
N CYS A 537 35.54 -7.91 -16.68
CA CYS A 537 34.22 -7.26 -16.58
C CYS A 537 33.59 -7.14 -17.98
N LYS A 538 32.57 -7.95 -18.28
CA LYS A 538 31.84 -7.97 -19.57
C LYS A 538 30.92 -6.74 -19.81
N TYR A 539 31.31 -5.55 -19.35
CA TYR A 539 30.56 -4.30 -19.57
C TYR A 539 31.48 -3.10 -19.85
N HIS A 540 32.41 -3.24 -20.79
CA HIS A 540 32.96 -2.09 -21.51
C HIS A 540 32.94 -2.37 -23.02
N GLY A 541 31.75 -2.23 -23.61
CA GLY A 541 31.56 -2.24 -25.06
C GLY A 541 30.88 -0.96 -25.50
N ARG A 542 31.64 -0.09 -26.16
CA ARG A 542 31.25 1.15 -26.88
C ARG A 542 30.90 2.39 -26.05
N LEU A 543 31.95 3.11 -25.66
CA LEU A 543 32.00 4.55 -25.89
C LEU A 543 33.32 4.88 -26.61
N GLY A 544 33.25 4.95 -27.94
CA GLY A 544 34.33 5.50 -28.75
C GLY A 544 34.27 7.02 -28.67
N GLY A 545 35.03 7.62 -27.77
CA GLY A 545 35.28 9.05 -27.71
C GLY A 545 36.78 9.29 -27.66
N LYS A 546 37.35 9.86 -28.73
CA LYS A 546 38.75 10.31 -28.78
C LYS A 546 38.92 11.47 -27.79
N GLY A 547 39.35 11.17 -26.57
CA GLY A 547 39.82 12.15 -25.58
C GLY A 547 41.33 12.03 -25.42
N LYS A 548 42.06 13.14 -25.55
CA LYS A 548 43.50 13.24 -25.38
C LYS A 548 43.92 12.80 -23.97
N GLU A 549 44.94 11.94 -23.88
CA GLU A 549 45.58 11.53 -22.63
C GLU A 549 46.18 12.76 -21.90
N PRO A 550 45.95 12.92 -20.58
CA PRO A 550 46.80 13.76 -19.74
C PRO A 550 48.10 13.03 -19.37
N PRO A 551 49.21 13.75 -19.13
CA PRO A 551 50.52 13.14 -18.90
C PRO A 551 50.58 12.39 -17.57
N LYS A 552 51.19 11.21 -17.62
CA LYS A 552 51.47 10.31 -16.49
C LYS A 552 52.32 11.03 -15.43
N GLN A 553 51.80 11.14 -14.20
CA GLN A 553 52.63 11.36 -13.01
C GLN A 553 53.15 10.00 -12.53
N GLN A 554 54.47 9.90 -12.38
CA GLN A 554 55.15 8.76 -11.76
C GLN A 554 54.82 8.68 -10.26
N PRO A 555 54.62 7.48 -9.70
CA PRO A 555 54.54 7.31 -8.26
C PRO A 555 55.94 7.37 -7.64
N GLN A 556 56.13 8.30 -6.69
CA GLN A 556 57.28 8.30 -5.79
C GLN A 556 57.15 7.11 -4.80
N GLN A 557 58.17 6.26 -4.75
CA GLN A 557 58.37 5.28 -3.69
C GLN A 557 58.77 6.01 -2.39
N PRO A 558 58.22 5.65 -1.23
CA PRO A 558 58.81 6.05 0.04
C PRO A 558 60.03 5.19 0.35
N SER A 559 61.09 5.88 0.76
CA SER A 559 62.37 5.36 1.21
C SER A 559 62.23 4.45 2.44
N GLN A 560 62.96 3.34 2.40
CA GLN A 560 63.24 2.48 3.56
C GLN A 560 64.25 3.19 4.48
N GLN A 561 63.78 3.87 5.52
CA GLN A 561 64.56 4.14 6.72
C GLN A 561 63.65 4.71 7.81
N GLU A 562 63.85 4.22 9.04
CA GLU A 562 63.22 4.65 10.30
C GLU A 562 61.78 4.19 10.55
N LEU A 563 61.63 3.00 11.16
CA LEU A 563 61.13 2.86 12.53
C LEU A 563 61.26 1.39 12.96
N GLU A 564 62.49 1.01 13.33
CA GLU A 564 62.69 -0.01 14.34
C GLU A 564 62.40 0.67 15.70
N ASP A 565 61.50 0.07 16.48
CA ASP A 565 61.24 0.29 17.93
C ASP A 565 59.74 0.39 18.25
N ILE A 566 59.03 -0.75 18.23
CA ILE A 566 57.93 -0.99 19.17
C ILE A 566 57.96 -2.47 19.59
N VAL A 567 58.60 -2.73 20.73
CA VAL A 567 58.45 -3.97 21.50
C VAL A 567 57.03 -4.01 22.06
N ALA A 568 56.23 -4.98 21.65
CA ALA A 568 54.90 -5.23 22.22
C ALA A 568 55.05 -5.95 23.57
N PRO A 569 54.41 -5.49 24.66
CA PRO A 569 54.32 -6.26 25.89
C PRO A 569 53.31 -7.41 25.72
N ALA A 570 53.70 -8.60 26.19
CA ALA A 570 52.86 -9.78 26.25
C ALA A 570 51.61 -9.53 27.10
N LEU A 571 50.45 -9.88 26.56
CA LEU A 571 49.19 -9.90 27.31
C LEU A 571 49.16 -11.12 28.26
N PRO A 572 48.64 -10.98 29.49
CA PRO A 572 48.50 -12.09 30.41
C PRO A 572 47.42 -13.07 29.92
N ILE A 573 47.72 -14.35 30.13
CA ILE A 573 46.80 -15.48 29.98
C ILE A 573 45.67 -15.30 30.99
N ILE A 574 44.43 -15.23 30.52
CA ILE A 574 43.24 -15.24 31.37
C ILE A 574 42.88 -16.71 31.59
N GLU A 575 43.01 -17.17 32.83
CA GLU A 575 42.56 -18.49 33.27
C GLU A 575 41.02 -18.57 33.22
N GLU A 576 40.54 -19.72 32.77
CA GLU A 576 39.12 -20.06 32.67
C GLU A 576 38.48 -20.11 34.06
N ALA A 577 37.47 -19.26 34.29
CA ALA A 577 36.63 -19.34 35.47
C ALA A 577 35.59 -20.46 35.27
N THR A 578 35.76 -21.55 36.01
CA THR A 578 34.78 -22.62 36.18
C THR A 578 33.55 -22.09 36.91
N ILE A 579 32.41 -22.06 36.22
CA ILE A 579 31.10 -21.76 36.84
C ILE A 579 30.54 -23.07 37.41
N THR A 580 30.54 -23.20 38.73
CA THR A 580 29.76 -24.22 39.44
C THR A 580 28.32 -23.73 39.57
N ASN A 581 27.38 -24.43 38.93
CA ASN A 581 25.95 -24.25 39.17
C ASN A 581 25.57 -24.94 40.48
N GLU A 582 25.32 -24.17 41.54
CA GLU A 582 24.55 -24.64 42.69
C GLU A 582 23.05 -24.50 42.38
N VAL A 583 22.34 -25.62 42.53
CA VAL A 583 20.89 -25.72 42.50
C VAL A 583 20.37 -25.21 43.84
N VAL A 584 19.58 -24.12 43.81
CA VAL A 584 18.78 -23.70 44.96
C VAL A 584 17.34 -24.12 44.66
N ASP A 585 16.88 -25.15 45.36
CA ASP A 585 15.46 -25.51 45.43
C ASP A 585 14.69 -24.45 46.22
N VAL A 586 13.60 -23.95 45.63
CA VAL A 586 12.49 -23.27 46.31
C VAL A 586 11.18 -23.84 45.79
#